data_AF-A0A4R3Q9D9-F1
#
_entry.id   AF-A0A4R3Q9D9-F1
#
_cell.length_a   1.000
_cell.length_b   1.000
_cell.length_c   1.000
_cell.angle_alpha   90.00
_cell.angle_beta   90.00
_cell.angle_gamma   90.00
#
_symmetry.space_group_name_H-M   'P 1'
#
loop_
_entity.id
_entity.type
_entity.pdbx_description
1 polymer ?
#
loop_
_entity_poly.entity_id
_entity_poly.type
_entity_poly.pdbx_seq_one_letter_code
_entity_poly.pdbx_strand_id
1 'polypeptide(L)'
;MHAERTLWEKATAIHVFCLQERLRGDRFARHWHDVVRLDDAGFADKASADRQLANAVAKHKSMFFAEKAADRSPIDYAAAVNGNLVLTPSGEGLRALGEDYARMVDDGLLLGDSEPFEHLIERCTQIQAHANKSDASK
;
A
#
# COMPACT_ATOMS: atom_id res chain seq x y z
N MET A 1 2.69 10.87 -16.33
CA MET A 1 2.44 10.29 -14.99
C MET A 1 2.32 8.78 -15.20
N HIS A 2 3.16 7.98 -14.56
CA HIS A 2 3.13 6.51 -14.72
C HIS A 2 2.30 5.92 -13.58
N ALA A 3 1.16 5.31 -13.91
CA ALA A 3 0.23 4.75 -12.92
C ALA A 3 0.88 3.66 -12.06
N GLU A 4 1.83 2.92 -12.63
CA GLU A 4 2.64 1.90 -11.97
C GLU A 4 3.54 2.51 -10.89
N ARG A 5 4.10 3.70 -11.14
CA ARG A 5 4.88 4.44 -10.13
C ARG A 5 3.99 4.88 -8.99
N THR A 6 2.80 5.41 -9.31
CA THR A 6 1.82 5.81 -8.30
C THR A 6 1.40 4.62 -7.44
N LEU A 7 1.20 3.44 -8.03
CA LEU A 7 0.92 2.22 -7.28
C LEU A 7 2.01 1.94 -6.24
N TRP A 8 3.29 1.94 -6.63
CA TRP A 8 4.40 1.72 -5.70
C TRP A 8 4.52 2.82 -4.64
N GLU A 9 4.24 4.07 -4.98
CA GLU A 9 4.23 5.19 -4.03
C GLU A 9 3.14 5.04 -2.96
N LYS A 10 1.94 4.57 -3.35
CA LYS A 10 0.84 4.26 -2.42
C LYS A 10 1.13 3.01 -1.61
N ALA A 11 1.55 1.92 -2.26
CA ALA A 11 1.86 0.65 -1.61
C ALA A 11 2.96 0.79 -0.55
N THR A 12 4.01 1.55 -0.82
CA THR A 12 5.07 1.81 0.18
C THR A 12 4.60 2.71 1.33
N ALA A 13 3.69 3.64 1.10
CA ALA A 13 3.08 4.43 2.18
C ALA A 13 2.20 3.57 3.09
N ILE A 14 1.43 2.65 2.49
CA ILE A 14 0.65 1.65 3.21
C ILE A 14 1.56 0.74 4.05
N HIS A 15 2.64 0.23 3.45
CA HIS A 15 3.59 -0.63 4.16
C HIS A 15 4.18 0.04 5.40
N VAL A 16 4.54 1.32 5.29
CA VAL A 16 4.99 2.11 6.45
C VAL A 16 3.92 2.16 7.53
N PHE A 17 2.66 2.41 7.16
CA PHE A 17 1.56 2.38 8.12
C PHE A 17 1.43 1.01 8.78
N CYS A 18 1.47 -0.09 8.02
CA CYS A 18 1.36 -1.44 8.57
C CYS A 18 2.46 -1.75 9.58
N LEU A 19 3.69 -1.24 9.37
CA LEU A 19 4.81 -1.43 10.30
C LEU A 19 4.82 -0.45 11.50
N GLN A 20 4.00 0.60 11.45
CA GLN A 20 3.89 1.62 12.50
C GLN A 20 2.60 1.49 13.31
N GLU A 21 1.57 0.86 12.74
CA GLU A 21 0.19 0.77 13.25
C GLU A 21 -0.38 2.13 13.69
N ARG A 22 -0.01 3.20 12.97
CA ARG A 22 -0.37 4.58 13.33
C ARG A 22 -0.80 5.39 12.11
N LEU A 23 -2.01 5.95 12.14
CA LEU A 23 -2.52 6.82 11.08
C LEU A 23 -1.70 8.11 10.97
N ARG A 24 -1.47 8.52 9.73
CA ARG A 24 -0.76 9.76 9.39
C ARG A 24 -1.77 10.78 8.88
N GLY A 25 -2.36 11.52 9.82
CA GLY A 25 -3.39 12.52 9.49
C GLY A 25 -4.73 11.91 9.11
N ASP A 26 -5.64 12.76 8.67
CA ASP A 26 -7.00 12.35 8.27
C ASP A 26 -7.03 11.77 6.86
N ARG A 27 -8.01 10.89 6.59
CA ARG A 27 -8.33 10.37 5.25
C ARG A 27 -7.19 9.55 4.64
N PHE A 28 -6.45 8.86 5.49
CA PHE A 28 -5.32 8.04 5.08
C PHE A 28 -5.80 6.75 4.38
N ALA A 29 -6.99 6.26 4.70
CA ALA A 29 -7.60 5.07 4.10
C ALA A 29 -7.75 5.14 2.58
N ARG A 30 -7.77 6.34 1.99
CA ARG A 30 -7.74 6.55 0.54
C ARG A 30 -6.59 5.82 -0.17
N HIS A 31 -5.48 5.57 0.51
CA HIS A 31 -4.34 4.89 -0.12
C HIS A 31 -4.69 3.45 -0.49
N TRP A 32 -5.46 2.74 0.35
CA TRP A 32 -5.97 1.40 0.05
C TRP A 32 -6.94 1.45 -1.11
N HIS A 33 -7.87 2.40 -1.09
CA HIS A 33 -8.80 2.62 -2.20
C HIS A 33 -8.04 2.88 -3.51
N ASP A 34 -7.09 3.81 -3.53
CA ASP A 34 -6.29 4.16 -4.71
C ASP A 34 -5.54 2.93 -5.27
N VAL A 35 -4.95 2.09 -4.41
CA VAL A 35 -4.26 0.86 -4.84
C VAL A 35 -5.23 -0.12 -5.49
N VAL A 36 -6.40 -0.31 -4.91
CA VAL A 36 -7.45 -1.19 -5.43
C VAL A 36 -7.98 -0.69 -6.79
N ARG A 37 -8.13 0.64 -6.97
CA ARG A 37 -8.54 1.21 -8.27
C ARG A 37 -7.45 1.12 -9.33
N LEU A 38 -6.18 1.19 -8.93
CA LEU A 38 -5.06 0.96 -9.85
C LEU A 38 -4.98 -0.52 -10.28
N ASP A 39 -5.29 -1.44 -9.37
CA ASP A 39 -5.43 -2.86 -9.64
C ASP A 39 -6.59 -3.17 -10.59
N ASP A 40 -7.78 -2.60 -10.35
CA ASP A 40 -8.94 -2.68 -11.27
C ASP A 40 -8.60 -2.27 -12.71
N ALA A 41 -7.71 -1.28 -12.86
CA ALA A 41 -7.24 -0.79 -14.15
C ALA A 41 -6.07 -1.61 -14.75
N GLY A 42 -5.66 -2.71 -14.10
CA GLY A 42 -4.61 -3.61 -14.56
C GLY A 42 -3.18 -3.07 -14.38
N PHE A 43 -2.97 -2.09 -13.50
CA PHE A 43 -1.64 -1.55 -13.24
C PHE A 43 -0.86 -2.32 -12.18
N ALA A 44 -1.51 -3.13 -11.33
CA ALA A 44 -0.82 -3.95 -10.33
C ALA A 44 0.09 -5.01 -10.98
N ASP A 45 -0.40 -5.70 -12.01
CA ASP A 45 0.39 -6.67 -12.77
C ASP A 45 1.60 -6.01 -13.44
N LYS A 46 1.38 -4.88 -14.14
CA LYS A 46 2.43 -4.12 -14.82
C LYS A 46 3.48 -3.61 -13.84
N ALA A 47 3.04 -3.05 -12.71
CA ALA A 47 3.92 -2.54 -11.66
C ALA A 47 4.74 -3.66 -11.01
N SER A 48 4.15 -4.84 -10.82
CA SER A 48 4.81 -6.00 -10.21
C SER A 48 5.84 -6.64 -11.16
N ALA A 49 5.58 -6.59 -12.47
CA ALA A 49 6.52 -7.04 -13.50
C ALA A 49 7.72 -6.09 -13.68
N ASP A 50 7.54 -4.78 -13.50
CA ASP A 50 8.62 -3.79 -13.61
C ASP A 50 9.36 -3.60 -12.28
N ARG A 51 10.26 -4.53 -11.98
CA ARG A 51 11.07 -4.47 -10.76
C ARG A 51 12.08 -3.31 -10.78
N GLN A 52 12.46 -2.79 -11.94
CA GLN A 52 13.35 -1.64 -12.02
C GLN A 52 12.64 -0.37 -11.54
N LEU A 53 11.39 -0.18 -11.96
CA LEU A 53 10.55 0.92 -11.48
C LEU A 53 10.31 0.84 -9.97
N ALA A 54 10.00 -0.36 -9.47
CA ALA A 54 9.78 -0.60 -8.04
C ALA A 54 11.01 -0.18 -7.21
N ASN A 55 12.21 -0.62 -7.63
CA ASN A 55 13.47 -0.27 -6.98
C ASN A 55 13.81 1.23 -7.11
N ALA A 56 13.46 1.88 -8.22
CA ALA A 56 13.63 3.32 -8.37
C ALA A 56 12.75 4.11 -7.38
N VAL A 57 11.52 3.67 -7.13
CA VAL A 57 10.65 4.24 -6.10
C VAL A 57 11.22 4.01 -4.70
N ALA A 58 11.65 2.78 -4.40
CA ALA A 58 12.27 2.45 -3.11
C ALA A 58 13.51 3.32 -2.84
N LYS A 59 14.41 3.48 -3.81
CA LYS A 59 15.59 4.35 -3.68
C LYS A 59 15.22 5.80 -3.38
N HIS A 60 14.23 6.35 -4.09
CA HIS A 60 13.75 7.71 -3.84
C HIS A 60 13.15 7.86 -2.44
N LYS A 61 12.33 6.89 -1.99
CA LYS A 61 11.75 6.87 -0.65
C LYS A 61 12.83 6.79 0.44
N SER A 62 13.83 5.94 0.28
CA SER A 62 14.94 5.83 1.24
C SER A 62 15.75 7.13 1.36
N MET A 63 15.87 7.91 0.29
CA MET A 63 16.61 9.18 0.31
C MET A 63 15.83 10.34 0.96
N PHE A 64 14.51 10.43 0.72
CA PHE A 64 13.72 11.60 1.10
C PHE A 64 12.66 11.36 2.18
N PHE A 65 12.32 10.10 2.44
CA PHE A 65 11.20 9.69 3.30
C PHE A 65 11.61 8.52 4.21
N ALA A 66 12.78 8.64 4.85
CA ALA A 66 13.26 7.64 5.80
C ALA A 66 12.30 7.55 6.99
N GLU A 67 11.65 6.39 7.14
CA GLU A 67 10.69 6.09 8.19
C GLU A 67 11.20 4.95 9.06
N LYS A 68 10.61 4.78 10.25
CA LYS A 68 10.96 3.73 11.21
C LYS A 68 9.74 2.89 11.55
N ALA A 69 9.94 1.59 11.74
CA ALA A 69 8.90 0.71 12.25
C ALA A 69 8.63 1.00 13.74
N ALA A 70 7.62 0.35 14.32
CA ALA A 70 7.25 0.50 15.73
C ALA A 70 8.41 0.22 16.70
N ASP A 71 9.28 -0.74 16.37
CA ASP A 71 10.48 -1.10 17.14
C ASP A 71 11.68 -0.14 16.93
N ARG A 72 11.49 0.95 16.18
CA ARG A 72 12.49 1.96 15.80
C ARG A 72 13.54 1.48 14.79
N SER A 73 13.43 0.27 14.25
CA SER A 73 14.23 -0.16 13.12
C SER A 73 13.90 0.68 11.87
N PRO A 74 14.89 0.97 11.00
CA PRO A 74 14.62 1.66 9.75
C PRO A 74 13.79 0.79 8.81
N ILE A 75 12.80 1.38 8.14
CA ILE A 75 12.01 0.66 7.14
C ILE A 75 12.85 0.45 5.88
N ASP A 76 13.01 -0.81 5.48
CA ASP A 76 13.70 -1.18 4.25
C ASP A 76 12.72 -1.21 3.07
N TYR A 77 12.64 -0.07 2.36
CA TYR A 77 11.82 0.02 1.15
C TYR A 77 12.28 -0.91 0.04
N ALA A 78 13.57 -1.27 -0.04
CA ALA A 78 14.05 -2.20 -1.05
C ALA A 78 13.52 -3.60 -0.75
N ALA A 79 13.56 -4.04 0.50
CA ALA A 79 12.93 -5.30 0.91
C ALA A 79 11.42 -5.28 0.66
N ALA A 80 10.73 -4.18 0.98
CA ALA A 80 9.29 -4.04 0.77
C ALA A 80 8.91 -4.27 -0.71
N VAL A 81 9.60 -3.64 -1.66
CA VAL A 81 9.26 -3.78 -3.08
C VAL A 81 9.80 -5.05 -3.75
N ASN A 82 10.53 -5.91 -3.02
CA ASN A 82 11.14 -7.15 -3.54
C ASN A 82 10.68 -8.42 -2.78
N GLY A 83 9.49 -8.42 -2.18
CA GLY A 83 8.92 -9.63 -1.58
C GLY A 83 8.37 -9.47 -0.17
N ASN A 84 8.65 -8.34 0.49
CA ASN A 84 8.22 -8.10 1.87
C ASN A 84 7.17 -6.99 1.97
N LEU A 85 6.41 -6.72 0.91
CA LEU A 85 5.34 -5.74 0.94
C LEU A 85 4.27 -6.18 1.93
N VAL A 86 3.72 -5.22 2.69
CA VAL A 86 2.62 -5.45 3.61
C VAL A 86 1.56 -4.39 3.32
N LEU A 87 0.38 -4.84 2.90
CA LEU A 87 -0.79 -3.99 2.61
C LEU A 87 -1.93 -4.23 3.60
N THR A 88 -1.87 -5.29 4.38
CA THR A 88 -2.91 -5.66 5.33
C THR A 88 -2.46 -5.32 6.76
N PRO A 89 -2.99 -4.26 7.38
CA PRO A 89 -2.69 -3.97 8.77
C PRO A 89 -3.36 -4.99 9.70
N SER A 90 -2.86 -5.06 10.93
CA SER A 90 -3.36 -5.91 12.01
C SER A 90 -3.77 -5.09 13.23
N GLY A 91 -4.42 -5.75 14.19
CA GLY A 91 -4.67 -5.21 15.53
C GLY A 91 -5.33 -3.82 15.53
N GLU A 92 -4.76 -2.91 16.32
CA GLU A 92 -5.24 -1.53 16.44
C GLU A 92 -5.12 -0.75 15.12
N GLY A 93 -4.12 -1.04 14.29
CA GLY A 93 -3.95 -0.41 12.99
C GLY A 93 -5.11 -0.73 12.04
N LEU A 94 -5.60 -1.96 12.05
CA LEU A 94 -6.77 -2.37 11.25
C LEU A 94 -8.05 -1.67 11.71
N ARG A 95 -8.28 -1.61 13.03
CA ARG A 95 -9.44 -0.91 13.62
C ARG A 95 -9.43 0.57 13.26
N ALA A 96 -8.31 1.25 13.47
CA ALA A 96 -8.16 2.67 13.17
C ALA A 96 -8.35 2.96 11.68
N LEU A 97 -7.83 2.10 10.80
CA LEU A 97 -8.03 2.22 9.36
C LEU A 97 -9.50 2.08 8.97
N GLY A 98 -10.23 1.13 9.56
CA GLY A 98 -11.67 0.94 9.31
C GLY A 98 -12.51 2.15 9.72
N GLU A 99 -12.20 2.76 10.87
CA GLU A 99 -12.86 4.00 11.33
C GLU A 99 -12.57 5.20 10.41
N ASP A 100 -11.34 5.32 9.90
CA ASP A 100 -10.99 6.33 8.90
C ASP A 100 -11.71 6.09 7.56
N TYR A 101 -11.76 4.84 7.11
CA TYR A 101 -12.46 4.46 5.87
C TYR A 101 -13.95 4.77 5.94
N ALA A 102 -14.63 4.38 7.03
CA ALA A 102 -16.06 4.65 7.22
C ALA A 102 -16.37 6.15 7.16
N ARG A 103 -15.59 6.99 7.86
CA ARG A 103 -15.74 8.45 7.81
C ARG A 103 -15.56 9.00 6.39
N MET A 104 -14.62 8.46 5.63
CA MET A 104 -14.40 8.88 4.24
C MET A 104 -15.56 8.52 3.31
N VAL A 105 -16.19 7.37 3.53
CA VAL A 105 -17.40 6.94 2.79
C VAL A 105 -18.56 7.86 3.14
N ASP A 106 -18.80 8.10 4.43
CA ASP A 106 -19.89 8.96 4.92
C ASP A 106 -19.76 10.40 4.40
N ASP A 107 -18.54 10.93 4.33
CA ASP A 107 -18.23 12.26 3.77
C ASP A 107 -18.31 12.31 2.23
N GLY A 108 -18.55 11.18 1.54
CA GLY A 108 -18.63 11.09 0.08
C GLY A 108 -17.31 11.36 -0.64
N LEU A 109 -16.17 11.12 0.02
CA LEU A 109 -14.84 11.48 -0.48
C LEU A 109 -14.19 10.40 -1.33
N LEU A 110 -14.72 9.18 -1.30
CA LEU A 110 -14.29 8.09 -2.16
C LEU A 110 -15.14 8.09 -3.43
N LEU A 111 -14.50 8.29 -4.58
CA LEU A 111 -15.17 8.32 -5.89
C LEU A 111 -15.53 6.90 -6.34
N GLY A 112 -16.81 6.64 -6.61
CA GLY A 112 -17.35 5.36 -7.08
C GLY A 112 -18.21 4.63 -6.05
N ASP A 113 -18.67 3.42 -6.38
CA ASP A 113 -19.30 2.52 -5.39
C ASP A 113 -18.21 2.04 -4.42
N SER A 114 -18.11 2.71 -3.27
CA SER A 114 -17.21 2.30 -2.19
C SER A 114 -17.60 0.89 -1.74
N GLU A 115 -16.64 -0.02 -1.84
CA GLU A 115 -16.81 -1.41 -1.39
C GLU A 115 -16.80 -1.52 0.15
N PRO A 116 -17.36 -2.59 0.72
CA PRO A 116 -17.19 -2.86 2.15
C PRO A 116 -15.71 -2.91 2.54
N PHE A 117 -15.38 -2.41 3.73
CA PHE A 117 -13.98 -2.33 4.19
C PHE A 117 -13.29 -3.69 4.19
N GLU A 118 -14.00 -4.75 4.56
CA GLU A 118 -13.51 -6.12 4.55
C GLU A 118 -13.08 -6.55 3.15
N HIS A 119 -13.89 -6.20 2.13
CA HIS A 119 -13.58 -6.50 0.74
C HIS A 119 -12.33 -5.74 0.27
N LEU A 120 -12.20 -4.47 0.66
CA LEU A 120 -11.01 -3.65 0.37
C LEU A 120 -9.73 -4.33 0.90
N ILE A 121 -9.77 -4.83 2.14
CA ILE A 121 -8.62 -5.51 2.75
C ILE A 121 -8.34 -6.86 2.09
N GLU A 122 -9.38 -7.64 1.75
CA GLU A 122 -9.22 -8.89 0.99
C GLU A 122 -8.52 -8.66 -0.36
N ARG A 123 -8.95 -7.63 -1.11
CA ARG A 123 -8.30 -7.25 -2.37
C ARG A 123 -6.86 -6.82 -2.18
N CYS A 124 -6.57 -5.99 -1.19
CA CYS A 124 -5.20 -5.63 -0.84
C CYS A 124 -4.34 -6.84 -0.46
N THR A 125 -4.93 -7.87 0.17
CA THR A 125 -4.24 -9.14 0.46
C THR A 125 -3.81 -9.84 -0.82
N GLN A 126 -4.67 -9.88 -1.84
CA GLN A 126 -4.37 -10.48 -3.13
C GLN A 126 -3.28 -9.69 -3.89
N ILE A 127 -3.38 -8.36 -3.90
CA ILE A 127 -2.38 -7.48 -4.51
C ILE A 127 -1.02 -7.66 -3.82
N GLN A 128 -0.99 -7.71 -2.49
CA GLN A 128 0.24 -7.99 -1.72
C GLN A 128 0.84 -9.34 -2.12
N ALA A 129 0.03 -10.39 -2.15
CA ALA A 129 0.48 -11.73 -2.53
C ALA A 129 1.03 -11.77 -3.96
N HIS A 130 0.41 -11.02 -4.88
CA HIS A 130 0.90 -10.90 -6.25
C HIS A 130 2.23 -10.14 -6.33
N ALA A 131 2.33 -8.96 -5.72
CA ALA A 131 3.55 -8.13 -5.74
C ALA A 131 4.75 -8.82 -5.05
N ASN A 132 4.48 -9.64 -4.04
CA ASN A 132 5.48 -10.39 -3.29
C ASN A 132 5.88 -11.72 -3.94
N LYS A 133 5.16 -12.18 -4.98
CA LYS A 133 5.66 -13.28 -5.80
C LYS A 133 6.90 -12.77 -6.53
N SER A 134 8.05 -13.18 -6.03
CA SER A 134 9.27 -13.20 -6.81
C SER A 134 9.08 -14.22 -7.92
N ASP A 135 9.46 -13.91 -9.15
CA ASP A 135 9.86 -14.93 -10.11
C ASP A 135 11.08 -15.65 -9.51
N ALA A 136 10.83 -16.60 -8.61
CA ALA A 136 11.76 -17.63 -8.22
C ALA A 136 11.85 -18.63 -9.38
N SER A 137 12.25 -18.15 -10.54
CA SER A 137 12.59 -18.93 -11.71
C SER A 137 13.36 -18.05 -12.68
N LYS A 138 14.67 -17.93 -12.43
CA LYS A 138 15.72 -18.30 -13.39
C LYS A 138 17.08 -18.34 -12.70
#